data_AF-A0A388M387-F1
#
_entry.id   AF-A0A388M387-F1
#
_cell.length_a   1.000
_cell.length_b   1.000
_cell.length_c   1.000
_cell.angle_alpha   90.00
_cell.angle_beta   90.00
_cell.angle_gamma   90.00
#
_symmetry.space_group_name_H-M   'P 1'
#
loop_
_entity.id
_entity.type
_entity.pdbx_description
1 polymer ?
#
loop_
_entity_poly.entity_id
_entity_poly.type
_entity_poly.pdbx_seq_one_letter_code
_entity_poly.pdbx_strand_id
1 'polypeptide(L)'
;MDQKSGETVEAYQAQMLALIIETKKRADEVAAAKKKKAEDAEKARLLAIEQERQQDEAAANAADEERNQRLGKIFNGERALLTMAADWRAEADNGKTEESESKIALLLSHFTDLLATCIAQQEDIHSLNDVVQTHNQAFDQVNSRLQQLEQRPVTAPDASSSNTFDRLNALEIDVGTLKDDMHLQQTTTQQLEQRNCSAAANPSSAPRETTPKFDGQEIFCDSTKTDPIPWFGEFELKLQLHHVSKDKKHAYLYSWWGGTCQAWLDNLLSKYGVVAADLYT
;
A
#
# COMPACT_ATOMS: atom_id res chain seq x y z
N MET A 1 8.26 -48.84 43.74
CA MET A 1 9.70 -49.17 43.81
C MET A 1 9.88 -49.79 45.16
N ASP A 2 10.24 -51.05 45.19
CA ASP A 2 9.95 -51.89 46.35
C ASP A 2 11.20 -52.05 47.19
N GLN A 3 11.04 -52.14 48.51
CA GLN A 3 12.15 -52.32 49.45
C GLN A 3 12.86 -53.64 49.15
N LYS A 4 14.19 -53.62 49.00
CA LYS A 4 14.95 -54.83 48.67
C LYS A 4 15.01 -55.78 49.86
N SER A 5 15.05 -57.08 49.59
CA SER A 5 15.16 -58.10 50.63
C SER A 5 16.46 -57.93 51.44
N GLY A 6 16.35 -57.71 52.75
CA GLY A 6 17.47 -57.45 53.66
C GLY A 6 17.90 -55.98 53.81
N GLU A 7 17.23 -55.04 53.14
CA GLU A 7 17.51 -53.60 53.21
C GLU A 7 16.87 -52.96 54.45
N THR A 8 17.65 -52.18 55.21
CA THR A 8 17.11 -51.42 56.35
C THR A 8 16.16 -50.31 55.88
N VAL A 9 15.18 -49.96 56.71
CA VAL A 9 14.21 -48.89 56.39
C VAL A 9 14.93 -47.56 56.07
N GLU A 10 16.01 -47.26 56.77
CA GLU A 10 16.84 -46.07 56.56
C GLU A 10 17.55 -46.09 55.19
N ALA A 11 18.08 -47.25 54.76
CA ALA A 11 18.72 -47.38 53.45
C ALA A 11 17.70 -47.21 52.30
N TYR A 12 16.50 -47.78 52.45
CA TYR A 12 15.40 -47.61 51.50
C TYR A 12 14.93 -46.14 51.41
N GLN A 13 14.79 -45.45 52.55
CA GLN A 13 14.44 -44.02 52.58
C GLN A 13 15.52 -43.14 51.93
N ALA A 14 16.80 -43.43 52.20
CA ALA A 14 17.92 -42.72 51.57
C ALA A 14 17.94 -42.91 50.04
N GLN A 15 17.66 -44.14 49.56
CA GLN A 15 17.56 -44.43 48.12
C GLN A 15 16.39 -43.66 47.47
N MET A 16 15.23 -43.63 48.12
CA MET A 16 14.06 -42.88 47.64
C MET A 16 14.33 -41.37 47.57
N LEU A 17 14.93 -40.80 48.61
CA LEU A 17 15.30 -39.38 48.63
C LEU A 17 16.33 -39.04 47.55
N ALA A 18 17.34 -39.88 47.36
CA ALA A 18 18.33 -39.70 46.30
C ALA A 18 17.68 -39.69 44.90
N LEU A 19 16.69 -40.57 44.65
CA LEU A 19 15.96 -40.58 43.39
C LEU A 19 15.07 -39.34 43.20
N ILE A 20 14.40 -38.86 44.26
CA ILE A 20 13.59 -37.64 44.21
C ILE A 20 14.48 -36.43 43.89
N ILE A 21 15.67 -36.35 44.49
CA ILE A 21 16.63 -35.28 44.22
C ILE A 21 17.12 -35.34 42.77
N GLU A 22 17.47 -36.54 42.28
CA GLU A 22 17.94 -36.72 40.89
C GLU A 22 16.85 -36.41 39.85
N THR A 23 15.61 -36.85 40.08
CA THR A 23 14.49 -36.55 39.19
C THR A 23 14.13 -35.07 39.18
N LYS A 24 14.19 -34.40 40.35
CA LYS A 24 14.02 -32.95 40.45
C LYS A 24 15.13 -32.21 39.70
N LYS A 25 16.39 -32.61 39.89
CA LYS A 25 17.54 -32.04 39.17
C LYS A 25 17.37 -32.16 37.65
N ARG A 26 16.97 -33.34 37.14
CA ARG A 26 16.69 -33.53 35.71
C ARG A 26 15.53 -32.67 35.21
N ALA A 27 14.48 -32.52 36.02
CA ALA A 27 13.35 -31.65 35.68
C ALA A 27 13.80 -30.18 35.55
N ASP A 28 14.61 -29.70 36.49
CA ASP A 28 15.17 -28.35 36.49
C ASP A 28 16.11 -28.12 35.28
N GLU A 29 16.96 -29.10 34.94
CA GLU A 29 17.83 -29.07 33.77
C GLU A 29 17.02 -29.02 32.45
N VAL A 30 15.95 -29.82 32.34
CA VAL A 30 15.05 -29.79 31.18
C VAL A 30 14.31 -28.46 31.08
N ALA A 31 13.86 -27.89 32.20
CA ALA A 31 13.21 -26.59 32.22
C ALA A 31 14.18 -25.47 31.79
N ALA A 32 15.41 -25.48 32.28
CA ALA A 32 16.45 -24.54 31.89
C ALA A 32 16.80 -24.67 30.38
N ALA A 33 16.91 -25.90 29.87
CA ALA A 33 17.15 -26.15 28.45
C ALA A 33 16.00 -25.65 27.56
N LYS A 34 14.74 -25.87 27.97
CA LYS A 34 13.55 -25.34 27.26
C LYS A 34 13.53 -23.82 27.26
N LYS A 35 13.81 -23.18 28.41
CA LYS A 35 13.86 -21.73 28.53
C LYS A 35 14.92 -21.15 27.59
N LYS A 36 16.14 -21.70 27.63
CA LYS A 36 17.23 -21.28 26.74
C LYS A 36 16.84 -21.42 25.26
N LYS A 37 16.22 -22.54 24.87
CA LYS A 37 15.75 -22.76 23.50
C LYS A 37 14.70 -21.73 23.08
N ALA A 38 13.78 -21.35 23.98
CA ALA A 38 12.78 -20.32 23.71
C ALA A 38 13.43 -18.93 23.56
N GLU A 39 14.38 -18.57 24.43
CA GLU A 39 15.14 -17.33 24.33
C GLU A 39 15.95 -17.24 23.03
N ASP A 40 16.59 -18.34 22.61
CA ASP A 40 17.34 -18.39 21.36
C ASP A 40 16.41 -18.28 20.14
N ALA A 41 15.22 -18.91 20.19
CA ALA A 41 14.21 -18.78 19.15
C ALA A 41 13.66 -17.35 19.04
N GLU A 42 13.42 -16.69 20.17
CA GLU A 42 12.95 -15.30 20.20
C GLU A 42 13.99 -14.33 19.63
N LYS A 43 15.27 -14.52 20.00
CA LYS A 43 16.36 -13.74 19.39
C LYS A 43 16.43 -13.92 17.87
N ALA A 44 16.22 -15.13 17.38
CA ALA A 44 16.19 -15.40 15.94
C ALA A 44 15.01 -14.69 15.25
N ARG A 45 13.82 -14.64 15.88
CA ARG A 45 12.67 -13.88 15.36
C ARG A 45 12.95 -12.39 15.33
N LEU A 46 13.49 -11.82 16.39
CA LEU A 46 13.84 -10.39 16.44
C LEU A 46 14.87 -10.02 15.38
N LEU A 47 15.86 -10.88 15.15
CA LEU A 47 16.85 -10.68 14.09
C LEU A 47 16.19 -10.68 12.69
N ALA A 48 15.25 -11.60 12.44
CA ALA A 48 14.54 -11.67 11.17
C ALA A 48 13.68 -10.42 10.93
N ILE A 49 12.97 -9.93 11.96
CA ILE A 49 12.18 -8.69 11.88
C ILE A 49 13.07 -7.48 11.59
N GLU A 50 14.23 -7.37 12.23
CA GLU A 50 15.16 -6.26 11.98
C GLU A 50 15.75 -6.33 10.56
N GLN A 51 16.02 -7.53 10.04
CA GLN A 51 16.47 -7.71 8.67
C GLN A 51 15.39 -7.30 7.65
N GLU A 52 14.13 -7.70 7.87
CA GLU A 52 12.99 -7.29 7.06
C GLU A 52 12.86 -5.75 7.07
N ARG A 53 12.88 -5.14 8.26
CA ARG A 53 12.84 -3.68 8.42
C ARG A 53 13.95 -2.96 7.66
N GLN A 54 15.18 -3.49 7.70
CA GLN A 54 16.32 -2.90 6.98
C GLN A 54 16.17 -3.01 5.45
N GLN A 55 15.56 -4.09 4.95
CA GLN A 55 15.28 -4.24 3.52
C GLN A 55 14.21 -3.25 3.07
N ASP A 56 13.11 -3.13 3.84
CA ASP A 56 12.04 -2.18 3.56
C ASP A 56 12.55 -0.73 3.60
N GLU A 57 13.38 -0.40 4.58
CA GLU A 57 14.02 0.92 4.69
C GLU A 57 14.94 1.20 3.50
N ALA A 58 15.74 0.23 3.07
CA ALA A 58 16.60 0.36 1.90
C ALA A 58 15.78 0.56 0.61
N ALA A 59 14.69 -0.18 0.44
CA ALA A 59 13.79 -0.03 -0.69
C ALA A 59 13.09 1.35 -0.70
N ALA A 60 12.63 1.83 0.46
CA ALA A 60 12.04 3.14 0.62
C ALA A 60 13.04 4.26 0.28
N ASN A 61 14.28 4.16 0.76
CA ASN A 61 15.35 5.12 0.46
C ASN A 61 15.70 5.13 -1.04
N ALA A 62 15.75 3.97 -1.69
CA ALA A 62 15.99 3.88 -3.13
C ALA A 62 14.88 4.55 -3.94
N ALA A 63 13.62 4.32 -3.56
CA ALA A 63 12.47 4.97 -4.19
C ALA A 63 12.49 6.49 -3.98
N ASP A 64 12.88 6.97 -2.79
CA ASP A 64 12.98 8.40 -2.51
C ASP A 64 14.09 9.08 -3.31
N GLU A 65 15.25 8.42 -3.42
CA GLU A 65 16.35 8.90 -4.27
C GLU A 65 15.92 9.00 -5.74
N GLU A 66 15.17 8.02 -6.26
CA GLU A 66 14.63 8.09 -7.62
C GLU A 66 13.67 9.28 -7.80
N ARG A 67 12.78 9.53 -6.83
CA ARG A 67 11.88 10.70 -6.84
C ARG A 67 12.67 12.01 -6.83
N ASN A 68 13.72 12.11 -6.02
CA ASN A 68 14.59 13.28 -5.96
C ASN A 68 15.33 13.51 -7.28
N GLN A 69 15.78 12.44 -7.95
CA GLN A 69 16.37 12.53 -9.29
C GLN A 69 15.36 13.02 -10.34
N ARG A 70 14.11 12.54 -10.29
CA ARG A 70 13.01 13.02 -11.16
C ARG A 70 12.73 14.52 -10.91
N LEU A 71 12.65 14.95 -9.65
CA LEU A 71 12.52 16.37 -9.29
C LEU A 71 13.68 17.21 -9.84
N GLY A 72 14.91 16.71 -9.73
CA GLY A 72 16.09 17.38 -10.29
C GLY A 72 15.99 17.59 -11.80
N LYS A 73 15.46 16.61 -12.54
CA LYS A 73 15.24 16.73 -14.00
C LYS A 73 14.22 17.82 -14.33
N ILE A 74 13.14 17.94 -13.56
CA ILE A 74 12.12 18.99 -13.73
C ILE A 74 12.74 20.37 -13.54
N PHE A 75 13.43 20.61 -12.43
CA PHE A 75 14.06 21.91 -12.18
C PHE A 75 15.08 22.29 -13.25
N ASN A 76 15.85 21.32 -13.75
CA ASN A 76 16.79 21.55 -14.84
C ASN A 76 16.08 21.85 -16.16
N GLY A 77 14.99 21.13 -16.47
CA GLY A 77 14.16 21.36 -17.66
C GLY A 77 13.48 22.74 -17.64
N GLU A 78 12.90 23.13 -16.51
CA GLU A 78 12.30 24.44 -16.31
C GLU A 78 13.34 25.55 -16.47
N ARG A 79 14.53 25.39 -15.89
CA ARG A 79 15.64 26.36 -16.03
C ARG A 79 16.12 26.47 -17.48
N ALA A 80 16.17 25.36 -18.22
CA ALA A 80 16.53 25.37 -19.63
C ALA A 80 15.51 26.15 -20.46
N LEU A 81 14.21 25.92 -20.23
CA LEU A 81 13.12 26.67 -20.88
C LEU A 81 13.18 28.17 -20.57
N LEU A 82 13.44 28.54 -19.31
CA LEU A 82 13.59 29.95 -18.91
C LEU A 82 14.79 30.62 -19.59
N THR A 83 15.92 29.91 -19.69
CA THR A 83 17.11 30.41 -20.40
C THR A 83 16.81 30.62 -21.89
N MET A 84 16.22 29.64 -22.56
CA MET A 84 15.85 29.76 -23.97
C MET A 84 14.88 30.93 -24.22
N ALA A 85 13.90 31.11 -23.34
CA ALA A 85 12.95 32.22 -23.44
C ALA A 85 13.66 33.59 -23.30
N ALA A 86 14.67 33.70 -22.44
CA ALA A 86 15.47 34.91 -22.30
C ALA A 86 16.32 35.19 -23.54
N ASP A 87 16.99 34.16 -24.08
CA ASP A 87 17.82 34.28 -25.28
C ASP A 87 16.99 34.71 -26.50
N TRP A 88 15.82 34.10 -26.69
CA TRP A 88 14.93 34.45 -27.80
C TRP A 88 14.33 35.84 -27.66
N ARG A 89 14.07 36.30 -26.44
CA ARG A 89 13.68 37.70 -26.20
C ARG A 89 14.78 38.66 -26.63
N ALA A 90 16.03 38.40 -26.23
CA ALA A 90 17.16 39.23 -26.62
C ALA A 90 17.42 39.20 -28.14
N GLU A 91 17.20 38.07 -28.80
CA GLU A 91 17.33 37.94 -30.24
C GLU A 91 16.25 38.74 -31.00
N ALA A 92 15.00 38.66 -30.54
CA ALA A 92 13.90 39.46 -31.07
C ALA A 92 14.15 40.97 -30.92
N ASP A 93 14.67 41.41 -29.76
CA ASP A 93 15.01 42.82 -29.50
C ASP A 93 16.14 43.33 -30.44
N ASN A 94 17.02 42.44 -30.88
CA ASN A 94 18.15 42.76 -31.77
C ASN A 94 17.81 42.65 -33.27
N GLY A 95 16.57 42.31 -33.63
CA GLY A 95 16.14 42.17 -35.03
C GLY A 95 16.81 41.01 -35.78
N LYS A 96 17.42 40.06 -35.07
CA LYS A 96 17.94 38.83 -35.65
C LYS A 96 16.85 37.77 -35.53
N THR A 97 16.37 37.22 -36.63
CA THR A 97 15.41 36.11 -36.60
C THR A 97 15.99 34.96 -37.39
N GLU A 98 16.82 34.15 -36.75
CA GLU A 98 17.31 32.88 -37.29
C GLU A 98 16.38 31.72 -36.89
N GLU A 99 16.19 30.80 -37.86
CA GLU A 99 15.52 29.48 -37.81
C GLU A 99 14.43 29.28 -36.73
N SER A 100 13.27 29.89 -36.96
CA SER A 100 12.10 29.73 -36.07
C SER A 100 11.60 28.29 -35.96
N GLU A 101 11.68 27.48 -37.02
CA GLU A 101 11.23 26.08 -37.02
C GLU A 101 12.08 25.20 -36.10
N SER A 102 13.42 25.28 -36.21
CA SER A 102 14.36 24.56 -35.33
C SER A 102 14.15 24.92 -33.86
N LYS A 103 13.90 26.21 -33.57
CA LYS A 103 13.60 26.72 -32.23
C LYS A 103 12.27 26.17 -31.68
N ILE A 104 11.20 26.18 -32.49
CA ILE A 104 9.89 25.64 -32.10
C ILE A 104 9.99 24.13 -31.83
N ALA A 105 10.69 23.37 -32.68
CA ALA A 105 10.88 21.94 -32.48
C ALA A 105 11.60 21.63 -31.16
N LEU A 106 12.66 22.39 -30.84
CA LEU A 106 13.39 22.25 -29.58
C LEU A 106 12.51 22.56 -28.36
N LEU A 107 11.70 23.62 -28.41
CA LEU A 107 10.75 23.99 -27.36
C LEU A 107 9.75 22.87 -27.09
N LEU A 108 9.15 22.34 -28.16
CA LEU A 108 8.15 21.28 -28.08
C LEU A 108 8.75 20.02 -27.47
N SER A 109 10.00 19.68 -27.81
CA SER A 109 10.72 18.57 -27.20
C SER A 109 10.89 18.77 -25.69
N HIS A 110 11.35 19.95 -25.26
CA HIS A 110 11.52 20.24 -23.83
C HIS A 110 10.20 20.26 -23.05
N PHE A 111 9.13 20.81 -23.62
CA PHE A 111 7.81 20.76 -22.99
C PHE A 111 7.28 19.33 -22.90
N THR A 112 7.50 18.52 -23.93
CA THR A 112 7.07 17.11 -23.94
C THR A 112 7.79 16.32 -22.85
N ASP A 113 9.11 16.48 -22.72
CA ASP A 113 9.91 15.83 -21.68
C ASP A 113 9.49 16.29 -20.26
N LEU A 114 9.22 17.58 -20.10
CA LEU A 114 8.75 18.14 -18.83
C LEU A 114 7.38 17.58 -18.44
N LEU A 115 6.43 17.58 -19.38
CA LEU A 115 5.09 17.02 -19.18
C LEU A 115 5.14 15.52 -18.86
N ALA A 116 5.95 14.74 -19.58
CA ALA A 116 6.13 13.32 -19.30
C ALA A 116 6.67 13.09 -17.88
N THR A 117 7.61 13.92 -17.43
CA THR A 117 8.16 13.83 -16.07
C THR A 117 7.12 14.24 -15.01
N CYS A 118 6.30 15.26 -15.27
CA CYS A 118 5.21 15.67 -14.38
C CYS A 118 4.12 14.59 -14.26
N ILE A 119 3.74 13.93 -15.35
CA ILE A 119 2.77 12.83 -15.34
C ILE A 119 3.27 11.69 -14.46
N ALA A 120 4.53 11.28 -14.63
CA ALA A 120 5.14 10.24 -13.79
C ALA A 120 5.14 10.60 -12.30
N GLN A 121 5.39 11.88 -11.96
CA GLN A 121 5.29 12.33 -10.57
C GLN A 121 3.86 12.32 -10.03
N GLN A 122 2.87 12.64 -10.87
CA GLN A 122 1.49 12.62 -10.45
C GLN A 122 1.01 11.19 -10.13
N GLU A 123 1.43 10.21 -10.94
CA GLU A 123 1.23 8.78 -10.64
C GLU A 123 1.87 8.37 -9.31
N ASP A 124 3.10 8.82 -9.03
CA ASP A 124 3.78 8.56 -7.74
C ASP A 124 2.99 9.16 -6.56
N ILE A 125 2.45 10.38 -6.69
CA ILE A 125 1.63 11.03 -5.65
C ILE A 125 0.35 10.25 -5.40
N HIS A 126 -0.32 9.80 -6.46
CA HIS A 126 -1.53 8.98 -6.34
C HIS A 126 -1.24 7.64 -5.66
N SER A 127 -0.17 6.95 -6.06
CA SER A 127 0.27 5.70 -5.41
C SER A 127 0.57 5.91 -3.92
N LEU A 128 1.28 6.98 -3.57
CA LEU A 128 1.56 7.31 -2.17
C LEU A 128 0.26 7.62 -1.39
N ASN A 129 -0.68 8.33 -2.00
CA ASN A 129 -1.97 8.63 -1.39
C ASN A 129 -2.78 7.37 -1.11
N ASP A 130 -2.77 6.39 -2.01
CA ASP A 130 -3.41 5.08 -1.82
C ASP A 130 -2.79 4.32 -0.65
N VAL A 131 -1.45 4.33 -0.53
CA VAL A 131 -0.73 3.73 0.61
C VAL A 131 -1.12 4.41 1.92
N VAL A 132 -1.13 5.75 1.95
CA VAL A 132 -1.54 6.52 3.14
C VAL A 132 -2.98 6.23 3.52
N GLN A 133 -3.88 6.17 2.54
CA GLN A 133 -5.29 5.85 2.76
C GLN A 133 -5.46 4.43 3.31
N THR A 134 -4.75 3.46 2.76
CA THR A 134 -4.74 2.07 3.25
C THR A 134 -4.25 2.01 4.70
N HIS A 135 -3.16 2.72 5.01
CA HIS A 135 -2.65 2.80 6.38
C HIS A 135 -3.64 3.47 7.34
N ASN A 136 -4.34 4.52 6.91
CA ASN A 136 -5.36 5.17 7.72
C ASN A 136 -6.56 4.24 7.99
N GLN A 137 -7.00 3.47 6.99
CA GLN A 137 -8.05 2.46 7.18
C GLN A 137 -7.64 1.36 8.16
N ALA A 138 -6.40 0.87 8.04
CA ALA A 138 -5.84 -0.10 8.96
C ALA A 138 -5.77 0.47 10.39
N PHE A 139 -5.35 1.72 10.51
CA PHE A 139 -5.29 2.43 11.79
C PHE A 139 -6.69 2.58 12.42
N ASP A 140 -7.69 3.02 11.66
CA ASP A 140 -9.07 3.14 12.13
C ASP A 140 -9.64 1.78 12.54
N GLN A 141 -9.31 0.71 11.82
CA GLN A 141 -9.71 -0.64 12.17
C GLN A 141 -9.10 -1.08 13.50
N VAL A 142 -7.78 -0.92 13.69
CA VAL A 142 -7.10 -1.21 14.97
C VAL A 142 -7.71 -0.39 16.09
N ASN A 143 -7.96 0.90 15.87
CA ASN A 143 -8.51 1.79 16.88
C ASN A 143 -9.95 1.38 17.28
N SER A 144 -10.78 0.99 16.32
CA SER A 144 -12.13 0.49 16.57
C SER A 144 -12.11 -0.81 17.40
N ARG A 145 -11.16 -1.71 17.12
CA ARG A 145 -10.97 -2.97 17.86
C ARG A 145 -10.46 -2.72 19.27
N LEU A 146 -9.54 -1.79 19.44
CA LEU A 146 -9.05 -1.36 20.74
C LEU A 146 -10.20 -0.84 21.61
N GLN A 147 -11.06 0.02 21.05
CA GLN A 147 -12.27 0.50 21.72
C GLN A 147 -13.23 -0.63 22.08
N GLN A 148 -13.47 -1.59 21.18
CA GLN A 148 -14.30 -2.76 21.50
C GLN A 148 -13.73 -3.60 22.65
N LEU A 149 -12.41 -3.79 22.67
CA LEU A 149 -11.75 -4.48 23.77
C LEU A 149 -11.89 -3.69 25.06
N GLU A 150 -11.73 -2.37 25.04
CA GLU A 150 -11.84 -1.48 26.20
C GLU A 150 -13.26 -1.45 26.79
N GLN A 151 -14.29 -1.48 25.93
CA GLN A 151 -15.71 -1.45 26.34
C GLN A 151 -16.27 -2.81 26.77
N ARG A 152 -15.49 -3.90 26.69
CA ARG A 152 -15.96 -5.25 27.07
C ARG A 152 -16.16 -5.34 28.60
N PRO A 153 -17.37 -5.60 29.12
CA PRO A 153 -17.63 -5.61 30.56
C PRO A 153 -16.84 -6.69 31.30
N VAL A 154 -16.19 -6.32 32.40
CA VAL A 154 -15.55 -7.27 33.34
C VAL A 154 -16.64 -7.87 34.22
N THR A 155 -17.07 -9.10 33.91
CA THR A 155 -17.94 -9.87 34.81
C THR A 155 -17.17 -10.33 36.04
N ALA A 156 -17.53 -9.76 37.20
CA ALA A 156 -17.24 -10.13 38.59
C ALA A 156 -15.76 -10.17 39.05
N PRO A 157 -15.47 -9.83 40.33
CA PRO A 157 -14.13 -9.76 40.87
C PRO A 157 -13.63 -11.14 41.34
N ASP A 158 -13.32 -12.04 40.42
CA ASP A 158 -12.57 -13.25 40.73
C ASP A 158 -11.29 -13.34 39.87
N ALA A 159 -10.15 -13.47 40.57
CA ALA A 159 -8.81 -13.82 40.08
C ALA A 159 -8.40 -13.30 38.67
N SER A 160 -8.03 -12.02 38.65
CA SER A 160 -7.69 -11.18 37.50
C SER A 160 -6.33 -11.47 36.82
N SER A 161 -6.21 -12.55 36.05
CA SER A 161 -5.15 -12.65 35.01
C SER A 161 -5.63 -13.20 33.66
N SER A 162 -6.62 -14.10 33.64
CA SER A 162 -7.12 -14.72 32.40
C SER A 162 -7.75 -13.68 31.46
N ASN A 163 -8.61 -12.80 31.98
CA ASN A 163 -9.38 -11.88 31.14
C ASN A 163 -8.52 -10.82 30.41
N THR A 164 -7.35 -10.46 30.96
CA THR A 164 -6.40 -9.57 30.29
C THR A 164 -5.54 -10.31 29.26
N PHE A 165 -5.12 -11.53 29.57
CA PHE A 165 -4.34 -12.37 28.66
C PHE A 165 -5.17 -12.78 27.43
N ASP A 166 -6.43 -13.14 27.63
CA ASP A 166 -7.36 -13.52 26.56
C ASP A 166 -7.68 -12.32 25.65
N ARG A 167 -7.77 -11.10 26.19
CA ARG A 167 -7.92 -9.85 25.42
C ARG A 167 -6.65 -9.51 24.62
N LEU A 168 -5.48 -9.72 25.20
CA LEU A 168 -4.19 -9.49 24.53
C LEU A 168 -3.99 -10.46 23.37
N ASN A 169 -4.32 -11.74 23.58
CA ASN A 169 -4.18 -12.78 22.57
C ASN A 169 -5.17 -12.57 21.40
N ALA A 170 -6.40 -12.11 21.69
CA ALA A 170 -7.34 -11.70 20.64
C ALA A 170 -6.83 -10.50 19.84
N LEU A 171 -6.23 -9.50 20.50
CA LEU A 171 -5.63 -8.35 19.81
C LEU A 171 -4.42 -8.76 18.95
N GLU A 172 -3.57 -9.67 19.44
CA GLU A 172 -2.41 -10.19 18.72
C GLU A 172 -2.83 -10.95 17.45
N ILE A 173 -3.89 -11.75 17.53
CA ILE A 173 -4.47 -12.44 16.36
C ILE A 173 -5.06 -11.44 15.38
N ASP A 174 -5.85 -10.47 15.84
CA ASP A 174 -6.50 -9.48 14.97
C ASP A 174 -5.45 -8.59 14.25
N VAL A 175 -4.41 -8.13 14.96
CA VAL A 175 -3.29 -7.37 14.37
C VAL A 175 -2.48 -8.25 13.43
N GLY A 176 -2.30 -9.54 13.75
CA GLY A 176 -1.67 -10.51 12.87
C GLY A 176 -2.42 -10.68 11.54
N THR A 177 -3.74 -10.84 11.60
CA THR A 177 -4.58 -10.94 10.39
C THR A 177 -4.57 -9.68 9.54
N LEU A 178 -4.54 -8.50 10.18
CA LEU A 178 -4.43 -7.23 9.47
C LEU A 178 -3.08 -7.06 8.75
N LYS A 179 -1.99 -7.50 9.40
CA LYS A 179 -0.66 -7.51 8.77
C LYS A 179 -0.65 -8.40 7.53
N ASP A 180 -1.26 -9.59 7.62
CA ASP A 180 -1.34 -10.53 6.49
C ASP A 180 -2.18 -9.98 5.33
N ASP A 181 -3.32 -9.34 5.63
CA ASP A 181 -4.18 -8.70 4.63
C ASP A 181 -3.46 -7.51 3.94
N MET A 182 -2.73 -6.69 4.70
CA MET A 182 -1.93 -5.58 4.17
C MET A 182 -0.80 -6.07 3.28
N HIS A 183 -0.07 -7.11 3.70
CA HIS A 183 1.00 -7.71 2.92
C HIS A 183 0.47 -8.39 1.64
N LEU A 184 -0.69 -9.06 1.73
CA LEU A 184 -1.38 -9.62 0.58
C LEU A 184 -1.76 -8.50 -0.42
N GLN A 185 -2.32 -7.40 0.08
CA GLN A 185 -2.73 -6.26 -0.73
C GLN A 185 -1.52 -5.60 -1.43
N GLN A 186 -0.43 -5.36 -0.71
CA GLN A 186 0.82 -4.82 -1.25
C GLN A 186 1.44 -5.75 -2.31
N THR A 187 1.35 -7.06 -2.12
CA THR A 187 1.81 -8.06 -3.11
C THR A 187 0.94 -8.03 -4.38
N THR A 188 -0.38 -7.85 -4.26
CA THR A 188 -1.27 -7.65 -5.42
C THR A 188 -0.98 -6.35 -6.16
N THR A 189 -0.68 -5.26 -5.44
CA THR A 189 -0.30 -3.98 -6.06
C THR A 189 1.01 -4.10 -6.83
N GLN A 190 2.04 -4.74 -6.24
CA GLN A 190 3.30 -5.00 -6.95
C GLN A 190 3.12 -5.95 -8.15
N GLN A 191 2.26 -6.97 -8.05
CA GLN A 191 1.94 -7.82 -9.21
C GLN A 191 1.23 -7.03 -10.32
N LEU A 192 0.36 -6.09 -9.97
CA LEU A 192 -0.32 -5.23 -10.94
C LEU A 192 0.68 -4.28 -11.63
N GLU A 193 1.57 -3.65 -10.87
CA GLU A 193 2.66 -2.82 -11.39
C GLU A 193 3.60 -3.61 -12.31
N GLN A 194 4.05 -4.80 -11.89
CA GLN A 194 4.85 -5.68 -12.75
C GLN A 194 4.11 -6.09 -14.02
N ARG A 195 2.79 -6.35 -13.94
CA ARG A 195 1.98 -6.72 -15.10
C ARG A 195 1.82 -5.56 -16.09
N ASN A 196 1.69 -4.33 -15.58
CA ASN A 196 1.67 -3.12 -16.40
C ASN A 196 3.04 -2.88 -17.09
N CYS A 197 4.14 -3.07 -16.37
CA CYS A 197 5.50 -3.01 -16.94
C CYS A 197 5.76 -4.13 -17.97
N SER A 198 5.18 -5.32 -17.78
CA SER A 198 5.30 -6.47 -18.70
C SER A 198 4.50 -6.28 -20.00
N ALA A 199 3.34 -5.61 -19.93
CA ALA A 199 2.50 -5.30 -21.09
C ALA A 199 3.17 -4.29 -22.04
N ALA A 200 4.06 -3.43 -21.52
CA ALA A 200 4.90 -2.55 -22.33
C ALA A 200 6.03 -3.30 -23.08
N ALA A 201 6.44 -4.49 -22.60
CA ALA A 201 7.55 -5.27 -23.18
C ALA A 201 7.10 -6.35 -24.19
N ASN A 202 5.87 -6.85 -24.13
CA ASN A 202 5.33 -7.84 -25.07
C ASN A 202 3.83 -7.61 -25.35
N PRO A 203 3.44 -7.02 -26.50
CA PRO A 203 2.05 -6.66 -26.81
C PRO A 203 1.14 -7.84 -27.24
N SER A 204 1.60 -9.09 -27.13
CA SER A 204 1.04 -10.23 -27.88
C SER A 204 -0.16 -10.95 -27.22
N SER A 205 -0.52 -10.64 -25.97
CA SER A 205 -1.75 -11.18 -25.37
C SER A 205 -2.61 -10.07 -24.79
N ALA A 206 -3.40 -9.42 -25.64
CA ALA A 206 -4.41 -8.46 -25.21
C ALA A 206 -5.38 -9.13 -24.20
N PRO A 207 -5.50 -8.59 -22.97
CA PRO A 207 -6.56 -9.00 -22.07
C PRO A 207 -7.92 -8.79 -22.76
N ARG A 208 -8.81 -9.78 -22.67
CA ARG A 208 -10.14 -9.65 -23.26
C ARG A 208 -10.98 -8.70 -22.41
N GLU A 209 -11.43 -7.62 -23.02
CA GLU A 209 -12.37 -6.67 -22.43
C GLU A 209 -13.64 -7.39 -21.97
N THR A 210 -14.09 -7.07 -20.75
CA THR A 210 -15.33 -7.59 -20.19
C THR A 210 -16.23 -6.42 -19.81
N THR A 211 -17.55 -6.60 -19.87
CA THR A 211 -18.50 -5.54 -19.50
C THR A 211 -18.47 -5.32 -17.98
N PRO A 212 -18.15 -4.11 -17.50
CA PRO A 212 -18.17 -3.81 -16.07
C PRO A 212 -19.59 -3.86 -15.52
N LYS A 213 -19.74 -4.50 -14.36
CA LYS A 213 -20.97 -4.43 -13.56
C LYS A 213 -20.76 -3.47 -12.40
N PHE A 214 -21.63 -2.49 -12.30
CA PHE A 214 -21.58 -1.44 -11.28
C PHE A 214 -22.62 -1.65 -10.17
N ASP A 215 -22.89 -2.91 -9.84
CA ASP A 215 -23.89 -3.28 -8.83
C ASP A 215 -23.60 -2.55 -7.50
N GLY A 216 -24.57 -1.75 -7.03
CA GLY A 216 -24.46 -0.99 -5.77
C GLY A 216 -23.78 0.38 -5.85
N GLN A 217 -23.20 0.76 -7.00
CA GLN A 217 -22.65 2.11 -7.19
C GLN A 217 -23.77 3.07 -7.63
N GLU A 218 -23.87 4.23 -6.99
CA GLU A 218 -24.84 5.26 -7.36
C GLU A 218 -24.33 6.12 -8.53
N ILE A 219 -25.25 6.62 -9.36
CA ILE A 219 -24.95 7.59 -10.42
C ILE A 219 -24.42 8.87 -9.78
N PHE A 220 -23.33 9.41 -10.32
CA PHE A 220 -22.78 10.68 -9.85
C PHE A 220 -23.70 11.83 -10.24
N CYS A 221 -24.29 12.50 -9.26
CA CYS A 221 -25.24 13.58 -9.49
C CYS A 221 -24.96 14.74 -8.53
N ASP A 222 -25.31 15.96 -8.92
CA ASP A 222 -25.24 17.15 -8.07
C ASP A 222 -26.17 17.05 -6.84
N SER A 223 -27.21 16.23 -6.92
CA SER A 223 -28.13 15.96 -5.81
C SER A 223 -27.59 14.99 -4.77
N THR A 224 -26.62 14.15 -5.14
CA THR A 224 -25.98 13.20 -4.22
C THR A 224 -24.85 13.93 -3.49
N LYS A 225 -24.84 13.92 -2.15
CA LYS A 225 -23.74 14.48 -1.34
C LYS A 225 -22.47 13.58 -1.36
N THR A 226 -22.30 12.81 -2.42
CA THR A 226 -21.20 11.88 -2.59
C THR A 226 -19.94 12.68 -2.90
N ASP A 227 -18.88 12.43 -2.15
CA ASP A 227 -17.59 13.04 -2.43
C ASP A 227 -17.13 12.60 -3.84
N PRO A 228 -16.84 13.54 -4.76
CA PRO A 228 -16.39 13.21 -6.10
C PRO A 228 -15.12 12.35 -6.07
N ILE A 229 -14.17 12.61 -5.17
CA ILE A 229 -12.84 11.99 -5.23
C ILE A 229 -12.91 10.47 -5.02
N PRO A 230 -13.52 9.94 -3.94
CA PRO A 230 -13.70 8.50 -3.77
C PRO A 230 -14.58 7.87 -4.84
N TRP A 231 -15.60 8.59 -5.34
CA TRP A 231 -16.51 8.07 -6.36
C TRP A 231 -15.78 7.81 -7.69
N PHE A 232 -14.94 8.75 -8.14
CA PHE A 232 -14.11 8.56 -9.33
C PHE A 232 -13.09 7.44 -9.15
N GLY A 233 -12.50 7.33 -7.95
CA GLY A 233 -11.55 6.25 -7.64
C GLY A 233 -12.18 4.87 -7.81
N GLU A 234 -13.37 4.65 -7.25
CA GLU A 234 -14.08 3.37 -7.39
C GLU A 234 -14.52 3.10 -8.85
N PHE A 235 -14.98 4.14 -9.55
CA PHE A 235 -15.39 4.06 -10.95
C PHE A 235 -14.23 3.66 -11.88
N GLU A 236 -13.08 4.33 -11.76
CA GLU A 236 -11.86 4.04 -12.54
C GLU A 236 -11.37 2.63 -12.27
N LEU A 237 -11.31 2.23 -11.00
CA LEU A 237 -10.85 0.91 -10.58
C LEU A 237 -11.69 -0.21 -11.20
N LYS A 238 -13.01 -0.03 -11.28
CA LYS A 238 -13.91 -0.97 -11.99
C LYS A 238 -13.59 -1.06 -13.48
N LEU A 239 -13.39 0.08 -14.15
CA LEU A 239 -13.05 0.08 -15.58
C LEU A 239 -11.70 -0.59 -15.86
N GLN A 240 -10.71 -0.41 -14.96
CA GLN A 240 -9.40 -1.05 -15.05
C GLN A 240 -9.49 -2.57 -14.85
N LEU A 241 -10.22 -3.03 -13.83
CA LEU A 241 -10.41 -4.47 -13.56
C LEU A 241 -11.05 -5.20 -14.74
N HIS A 242 -11.94 -4.51 -15.45
CA HIS A 242 -12.66 -5.03 -16.61
C HIS A 242 -11.94 -4.83 -17.95
N HIS A 243 -10.73 -4.24 -17.93
CA HIS A 243 -9.91 -3.97 -19.12
C HIS A 243 -10.65 -3.15 -20.18
N VAL A 244 -11.46 -2.18 -19.74
CA VAL A 244 -12.16 -1.28 -20.66
C VAL A 244 -11.15 -0.42 -21.40
N SER A 245 -11.20 -0.48 -22.73
CA SER A 245 -10.29 0.28 -23.58
C SER A 245 -10.50 1.79 -23.39
N LYS A 246 -9.42 2.57 -23.51
CA LYS A 246 -9.44 4.04 -23.24
C LYS A 246 -10.49 4.77 -24.08
N ASP A 247 -10.69 4.33 -25.32
CA ASP A 247 -11.72 4.81 -26.24
C ASP A 247 -13.16 4.50 -25.82
N LYS A 248 -13.39 3.63 -24.83
CA LYS A 248 -14.74 3.30 -24.32
C LYS A 248 -15.01 3.87 -22.93
N LYS A 249 -13.98 4.23 -22.18
CA LYS A 249 -14.12 4.75 -20.81
C LYS A 249 -15.01 5.99 -20.74
N HIS A 250 -14.94 6.86 -21.76
CA HIS A 250 -15.81 8.04 -21.85
C HIS A 250 -17.30 7.71 -21.95
N ALA A 251 -17.68 6.63 -22.64
CA ALA A 251 -19.07 6.23 -22.78
C ALA A 251 -19.65 5.70 -21.46
N TYR A 252 -18.83 4.97 -20.70
CA TYR A 252 -19.18 4.58 -19.33
C TYR A 252 -19.29 5.81 -18.44
N LEU A 253 -18.31 6.72 -18.50
CA LEU A 253 -18.32 7.93 -17.68
C LEU A 253 -19.60 8.75 -17.92
N TYR A 254 -19.94 8.97 -19.18
CA TYR A 254 -21.16 9.68 -19.56
C TYR A 254 -22.44 8.98 -19.07
N SER A 255 -22.48 7.64 -19.08
CA SER A 255 -23.64 6.86 -18.62
C SER A 255 -23.81 6.85 -17.09
N TRP A 256 -22.76 7.22 -16.36
CA TRP A 256 -22.69 7.17 -14.89
C TRP A 256 -22.75 8.54 -14.23
N TRP A 257 -22.98 9.60 -15.01
CA TRP A 257 -23.25 10.95 -14.53
C TRP A 257 -24.72 11.29 -14.75
N GLY A 258 -25.30 12.05 -13.83
CA GLY A 258 -26.69 12.47 -13.87
C GLY A 258 -26.87 13.93 -13.47
N GLY A 259 -28.10 14.41 -13.62
CA GLY A 259 -28.51 15.74 -13.16
C GLY A 259 -27.74 16.88 -13.82
N THR A 260 -27.40 17.89 -13.03
CA THR A 260 -26.71 19.10 -13.52
C THR A 260 -25.29 18.78 -13.99
N CYS A 261 -24.67 17.74 -13.44
CA CYS A 261 -23.34 17.27 -13.86
C CYS A 261 -23.36 16.71 -15.29
N GLN A 262 -24.43 16.00 -15.68
CA GLN A 262 -24.61 15.53 -17.06
C GLN A 262 -24.91 16.68 -18.03
N ALA A 263 -25.75 17.64 -17.63
CA ALA A 263 -26.03 18.83 -18.43
C ALA A 263 -24.76 19.70 -18.66
N TRP A 264 -23.85 19.72 -17.69
CA TRP A 264 -22.55 20.38 -17.82
C TRP A 264 -21.65 19.68 -18.85
N LEU A 265 -21.59 18.34 -18.82
CA LEU A 265 -20.90 17.54 -19.84
C LEU A 265 -21.46 17.77 -21.25
N ASP A 266 -22.79 17.77 -21.40
CA ASP A 266 -23.45 18.01 -22.67
C ASP A 266 -23.09 19.38 -23.26
N ASN A 267 -22.98 20.41 -22.41
CA ASN A 267 -22.58 21.75 -22.81
C ASN A 267 -21.10 21.79 -23.25
N LEU A 268 -20.21 21.11 -22.53
CA LEU A 268 -18.79 20.97 -22.91
C LEU A 268 -18.63 20.31 -24.28
N LEU A 269 -19.34 19.20 -24.52
CA LEU A 269 -19.29 18.47 -25.78
C LEU A 269 -19.93 19.27 -26.93
N SER A 270 -21.09 19.88 -26.71
CA SER A 270 -21.85 20.54 -27.77
C SER A 270 -21.35 21.95 -28.10
N LYS A 271 -20.91 22.73 -27.11
CA LYS A 271 -20.62 24.16 -27.27
C LYS A 271 -19.13 24.44 -27.44
N TYR A 272 -18.28 23.63 -26.83
CA TYR A 272 -16.83 23.81 -26.86
C TYR A 272 -16.13 22.75 -27.75
N GLY A 273 -16.90 21.82 -28.34
CA GLY A 273 -16.38 20.83 -29.28
C GLY A 273 -15.35 19.89 -28.68
N VAL A 274 -15.35 19.73 -27.35
CA VAL A 274 -14.44 18.83 -26.64
C VAL A 274 -14.75 17.40 -27.09
N VAL A 275 -13.72 16.65 -27.48
CA VAL A 275 -13.91 15.25 -27.88
C VAL A 275 -14.12 14.45 -26.60
N ALA A 276 -15.13 13.58 -26.57
CA ALA A 276 -15.45 12.80 -25.36
C ALA A 276 -14.26 11.95 -24.86
N ALA A 277 -13.35 11.57 -25.76
CA ALA A 277 -12.11 10.88 -25.41
C ALA A 277 -11.12 11.74 -24.60
N ASP A 278 -11.16 13.07 -24.76
CA ASP A 278 -10.28 14.04 -24.07
C ASP A 278 -10.74 14.31 -22.63
N LEU A 279 -11.95 13.85 -22.26
CA LEU A 279 -12.43 13.88 -20.87
C LEU A 279 -11.74 12.84 -19.99
N TYR A 280 -10.99 11.90 -20.59
CA TYR A 280 -10.36 10.75 -19.95
C TYR A 280 -8.83 10.69 -20.17
N THR A 281 -8.21 11.83 -20.51
CA THR A 281 -6.75 11.99 -20.63
C THR A 281 -6.19 12.72 -19.43
#